data_AF-A0A3B0T8Y3-F1
#
_entry.id   AF-A0A3B0T8Y3-F1
#
_cell.length_a   1.000
_cell.length_b   1.000
_cell.length_c   1.000
_cell.angle_alpha   90.00
_cell.angle_beta   90.00
_cell.angle_gamma   90.00
#
_symmetry.space_group_name_H-M   'P 1'
#
loop_
_entity.id
_entity.type
_entity.pdbx_description
1 polymer ?
#
loop_
_entity_poly.entity_id
_entity_poly.type
_entity_poly.pdbx_seq_one_letter_code
_entity_poly.pdbx_strand_id
1 'polypeptide(L)'
;MRAFFSILATLFVLTTGAEAGQVWLTMDQVHPYKLETPAVDIAVGNPAVADVTVQDNQNLLLFGKSPGLTNIYVFDEAGEVIENIVIRVRSQNSDMLTLHKGILRVTYNCTTSCEPAMTVGDATDVFDDISAQVKKKVRQVETATKGE
;
A
#
# COMPACT_ATOMS: atom_id res chain seq x y z
N MET A 1 65.25 -1.53 35.12
CA MET A 1 64.60 -1.48 33.79
C MET A 1 63.38 -2.38 33.81
N ARG A 2 62.18 -1.80 33.85
CA ARG A 2 60.90 -2.53 33.75
C ARG A 2 60.10 -1.85 32.65
N ALA A 3 60.02 -2.50 31.49
CA ALA A 3 59.24 -2.04 30.35
C ALA A 3 57.77 -2.39 30.60
N PHE A 4 56.92 -1.38 30.78
CA PHE A 4 55.47 -1.53 30.78
C PHE A 4 54.98 -1.33 29.35
N PHE A 5 54.61 -2.42 28.69
CA PHE A 5 53.90 -2.40 27.41
C PHE A 5 52.39 -2.34 27.72
N SER A 6 51.79 -1.15 27.59
CA SER A 6 50.34 -0.98 27.67
C SER A 6 49.71 -1.35 26.33
N ILE A 7 48.95 -2.44 26.32
CA ILE A 7 48.10 -2.88 25.22
C ILE A 7 46.80 -2.05 25.29
N LEU A 8 46.58 -1.18 24.31
CA LEU A 8 45.34 -0.42 24.16
C LEU A 8 44.41 -1.20 23.23
N ALA A 9 43.44 -1.92 23.79
CA ALA A 9 42.43 -2.66 23.03
C ALA A 9 41.30 -1.72 22.59
N THR A 10 41.25 -1.38 21.30
CA THR A 10 40.19 -0.59 20.68
C THR A 10 38.94 -1.47 20.48
N LEU A 11 37.89 -1.20 21.26
CA LEU A 11 36.57 -1.84 21.11
C LEU A 11 35.84 -1.21 19.91
N PHE A 12 35.71 -1.96 18.81
CA PHE A 12 34.94 -1.53 17.64
C PHE A 12 33.48 -1.95 17.84
N VAL A 13 32.61 -1.00 18.19
CA VAL A 13 31.17 -1.25 18.32
C VAL A 13 30.57 -1.23 16.91
N LEU A 14 30.15 -2.41 16.41
CA LEU A 14 29.36 -2.53 15.18
C LEU A 14 27.90 -2.26 15.52
N THR A 15 27.42 -1.05 15.22
CA THR A 15 25.99 -0.73 15.28
C THR A 15 25.30 -1.29 14.04
N THR A 16 24.57 -2.40 14.18
CA THR A 16 23.63 -2.87 13.16
C THR A 16 22.39 -1.97 13.19
N GLY A 17 22.19 -1.14 12.17
CA GLY A 17 20.94 -0.39 12.01
C GLY A 17 19.81 -1.35 11.64
N ALA A 18 18.70 -1.29 12.37
CA ALA A 18 17.47 -1.95 11.97
C ALA A 18 16.88 -1.20 10.76
N GLU A 19 17.00 -1.79 9.58
CA GLU A 19 16.34 -1.30 8.37
C GLU A 19 14.85 -1.66 8.46
N ALA A 20 14.00 -0.68 8.79
CA ALA A 20 12.57 -0.84 8.62
C ALA A 20 12.28 -0.86 7.12
N GLY A 21 12.07 -2.06 6.57
CA GLY A 21 11.82 -2.26 5.14
C GLY A 21 10.62 -1.44 4.67
N GLN A 22 10.81 -0.67 3.60
CA GLN A 22 9.72 0.08 2.97
C GLN A 22 9.11 -0.75 1.83
N VAL A 23 7.81 -1.02 1.92
CA VAL A 23 7.04 -1.71 0.88
C VAL A 23 6.37 -0.69 -0.04
N TRP A 24 6.54 -0.90 -1.35
CA TRP A 24 5.90 -0.09 -2.37
C TRP A 24 4.72 -0.84 -2.96
N LEU A 25 3.54 -0.25 -2.88
CA LEU A 25 2.33 -0.77 -3.49
C LEU A 25 1.90 0.10 -4.66
N THR A 26 1.31 -0.53 -5.67
CA THR A 26 0.57 0.16 -6.71
C THR A 26 -0.91 0.15 -6.31
N MET A 27 -1.58 1.28 -6.50
CA MET A 27 -3.03 1.38 -6.30
C MET A 27 -3.76 0.33 -7.14
N ASP A 28 -4.85 -0.21 -6.60
CA ASP A 28 -5.69 -1.23 -7.24
C ASP A 28 -4.97 -2.57 -7.53
N GLN A 29 -3.82 -2.81 -6.91
CA GLN A 29 -3.07 -4.06 -6.99
C GLN A 29 -2.87 -4.69 -5.61
N VAL A 30 -2.79 -6.03 -5.61
CA VAL A 30 -2.47 -6.82 -4.41
C VAL A 30 -0.98 -7.18 -4.40
N HIS A 31 -0.36 -7.09 -3.23
CA HIS A 31 1.02 -7.50 -3.01
C HIS A 31 1.07 -8.56 -1.90
N PRO A 32 1.51 -9.80 -2.20
CA PRO A 32 1.73 -10.81 -1.17
C PRO A 32 2.92 -10.39 -0.30
N TYR A 33 2.74 -10.46 1.01
CA TYR A 33 3.78 -10.17 2.00
C TYR A 33 3.89 -11.34 2.98
N LYS A 34 5.11 -11.79 3.24
CA LYS A 34 5.39 -12.91 4.12
C LYS A 34 6.13 -12.43 5.36
N LEU A 35 5.56 -12.72 6.52
CA LEU A 35 6.14 -12.42 7.82
C LEU A 35 7.20 -13.46 8.20
N GLU A 36 8.22 -13.03 8.94
CA GLU A 36 9.25 -13.94 9.48
C GLU A 36 8.70 -14.82 10.61
N THR A 37 7.81 -14.26 11.44
CA THR A 37 7.16 -14.94 12.55
C THR A 37 5.63 -14.87 12.43
N PRO A 38 4.89 -15.84 13.01
CA PRO A 38 3.43 -15.79 13.02
C PRO A 38 2.88 -14.57 13.75
N ALA A 39 1.95 -13.86 13.11
CA ALA A 39 1.17 -12.78 13.69
C ALA A 39 -0.13 -13.28 14.32
N VAL A 40 -0.57 -12.58 15.37
CA VAL A 40 -1.86 -12.80 16.03
C VAL A 40 -2.78 -11.60 15.88
N ASP A 41 -2.22 -10.39 15.84
CA ASP A 41 -2.99 -9.17 15.62
C ASP A 41 -2.27 -8.22 14.65
N ILE A 42 -3.05 -7.39 13.97
CA ILE A 42 -2.57 -6.44 12.96
C ILE A 42 -3.32 -5.13 13.10
N ALA A 43 -2.57 -4.02 13.20
CA ALA A 43 -3.11 -2.68 13.20
C ALA A 43 -2.67 -1.91 11.95
N VAL A 44 -3.64 -1.44 11.17
CA VAL A 44 -3.41 -0.59 10.00
C VAL A 44 -3.49 0.87 10.42
N GLY A 45 -2.44 1.66 10.14
CA GLY A 45 -2.41 3.08 10.48
C GLY A 45 -3.50 3.89 9.78
N ASN A 46 -3.61 3.77 8.46
CA ASN A 46 -4.66 4.40 7.65
C ASN A 46 -5.22 3.43 6.58
N PRO A 47 -6.38 2.79 6.85
CA PRO A 47 -7.06 1.89 5.92
C PRO A 47 -7.55 2.51 4.61
N ALA A 48 -7.55 3.85 4.49
CA ALA A 48 -7.88 4.55 3.25
C ALA A 48 -6.69 4.62 2.28
N VAL A 49 -5.45 4.51 2.79
CA VAL A 49 -4.21 4.51 1.98
C VAL A 49 -3.88 3.09 1.57
N ALA A 50 -3.77 2.18 2.54
CA ALA A 50 -3.50 0.76 2.30
C ALA A 50 -4.27 -0.10 3.29
N ASP A 51 -4.54 -1.34 2.90
CA ASP A 51 -5.28 -2.30 3.72
C ASP A 51 -4.64 -3.69 3.63
N VAL A 52 -5.03 -4.59 4.52
CA VAL A 52 -4.46 -5.94 4.61
C VAL A 52 -5.53 -6.98 4.82
N THR A 53 -5.41 -8.09 4.10
CA THR A 53 -6.14 -9.33 4.35
C THR A 53 -5.17 -10.38 4.82
N VAL A 54 -5.48 -11.01 5.96
CA VAL A 54 -4.69 -12.12 6.49
C VAL A 54 -5.11 -13.41 5.78
N GLN A 55 -4.19 -14.05 5.08
CA GLN A 55 -4.43 -15.35 4.45
C GLN A 55 -4.19 -16.49 5.45
N ASP A 56 -3.10 -16.39 6.21
CA ASP A 56 -2.80 -17.21 7.38
C ASP A 56 -1.90 -16.42 8.34
N ASN A 57 -1.44 -17.03 9.43
CA ASN A 57 -0.66 -16.35 10.46
C ASN A 57 0.71 -15.82 9.97
N GLN A 58 1.21 -16.18 8.79
CA GLN A 58 2.47 -15.67 8.25
C GLN A 58 2.33 -15.01 6.87
N ASN A 59 1.20 -15.18 6.18
CA ASN A 59 0.99 -14.67 4.84
C ASN A 59 -0.10 -13.60 4.84
N LEU A 60 0.29 -12.40 4.41
CA LEU A 60 -0.55 -11.22 4.29
C LEU A 60 -0.74 -10.85 2.82
N LEU A 61 -1.92 -10.35 2.47
CA LEU A 61 -2.20 -9.72 1.19
C LEU A 61 -2.39 -8.23 1.43
N LEU A 62 -1.44 -7.43 0.95
CA LEU A 62 -1.46 -5.98 1.08
C LEU A 62 -2.14 -5.35 -0.13
N PHE A 63 -3.00 -4.37 0.09
CA PHE A 63 -3.75 -3.66 -0.95
C PHE A 63 -3.46 -2.17 -0.91
N GLY A 64 -3.03 -1.60 -2.03
CA GLY A 64 -2.95 -0.14 -2.19
C GLY A 64 -4.30 0.43 -2.60
N LYS A 65 -4.88 1.33 -1.80
CA LYS A 65 -6.20 1.94 -2.08
C LYS A 65 -6.11 3.37 -2.59
N SER A 66 -5.23 4.19 -2.00
CA SER A 66 -5.03 5.56 -2.46
C SER A 66 -3.58 6.01 -2.30
N PRO A 67 -3.08 6.92 -3.15
CA PRO A 67 -1.70 7.40 -3.07
C PRO A 67 -1.40 8.02 -1.71
N GLY A 68 -0.30 7.61 -1.09
CA GLY A 68 0.03 8.06 0.25
C GLY A 68 1.14 7.27 0.91
N LEU A 69 1.38 7.60 2.18
CA LEU A 69 2.31 6.91 3.07
C LEU A 69 1.53 6.52 4.34
N THR A 70 1.58 5.24 4.68
CA THR A 70 1.01 4.68 5.92
C THR A 70 1.92 3.57 6.41
N ASN A 71 1.54 2.92 7.50
CA ASN A 71 2.20 1.72 7.98
C ASN A 71 1.20 0.70 8.51
N ILE A 72 1.69 -0.51 8.72
CA ILE A 72 0.99 -1.62 9.35
C ILE A 72 1.87 -2.16 10.47
N TYR A 73 1.31 -2.24 11.67
CA TYR A 73 1.93 -2.91 12.81
C TYR A 73 1.43 -4.33 12.91
N VAL A 74 2.35 -5.24 13.17
CA VAL A 74 2.11 -6.67 13.33
C VAL A 74 2.50 -7.06 14.75
N PHE A 75 1.61 -7.78 15.44
CA PHE A 75 1.78 -8.15 16.84
C PHE A 75 1.78 -9.67 17.05
N ASP A 76 2.50 -10.12 18.06
CA ASP A 76 2.53 -11.51 18.51
C ASP A 76 1.44 -11.82 19.57
N GLU A 77 1.47 -13.04 20.11
CA GLU A 77 0.57 -13.49 21.19
C GLU A 77 0.73 -12.70 22.50
N ALA A 78 1.89 -12.12 22.75
CA ALA A 78 2.17 -11.31 23.95
C ALA A 78 1.73 -9.85 23.77
N GLY A 79 1.31 -9.45 22.57
CA GLY A 79 0.99 -8.08 22.21
C GLY A 79 2.23 -7.23 21.94
N GLU A 80 3.39 -7.85 21.75
CA GLU A 80 4.62 -7.17 21.37
C GLU A 80 4.66 -6.95 19.85
N VAL A 81 5.27 -5.84 19.42
CA VAL A 81 5.39 -5.52 18.00
C VAL A 81 6.46 -6.43 17.39
N ILE A 82 6.03 -7.30 16.48
CA ILE A 82 6.91 -8.12 15.63
C ILE A 82 7.57 -7.22 14.59
N GLU A 83 6.75 -6.45 13.85
CA GLU A 83 7.20 -5.70 12.68
C GLU A 83 6.37 -4.44 12.47
N ASN A 84 7.01 -3.39 11.95
CA ASN A 84 6.37 -2.16 11.47
C ASN A 84 6.65 -2.00 9.98
N ILE A 85 5.66 -2.32 9.15
CA ILE A 85 5.78 -2.30 7.69
C ILE A 85 5.41 -0.91 7.20
N VAL A 86 6.38 -0.15 6.68
CA VAL A 86 6.12 1.17 6.09
C VAL A 86 5.64 1.00 4.65
N ILE A 87 4.41 1.43 4.38
CA ILE A 87 3.74 1.26 3.09
C ILE A 87 3.66 2.58 2.36
N ARG A 88 4.13 2.61 1.12
CA ARG A 88 3.93 3.73 0.22
C ARG A 88 3.19 3.30 -1.04
N VAL A 89 2.04 3.94 -1.26
CA VAL A 89 1.17 3.65 -2.38
C VAL A 89 1.37 4.69 -3.46
N ARG A 90 1.56 4.23 -4.70
CA ARG A 90 1.63 5.06 -5.90
C ARG A 90 0.40 4.81 -6.78
N SER A 91 0.00 5.83 -7.54
CA SER A 91 -0.97 5.64 -8.62
C SER A 91 -0.42 4.68 -9.67
N GLN A 92 -1.30 3.89 -10.28
CA GLN A 92 -0.98 3.16 -11.49
C GLN A 92 -0.69 4.15 -12.62
N ASN A 93 0.44 3.97 -13.32
CA ASN A 93 0.85 4.85 -14.42
C ASN A 93 1.00 4.11 -15.75
N SER A 94 0.94 2.78 -15.76
CA SER A 94 0.97 2.00 -17.00
C SER A 94 -0.30 2.27 -17.78
N ASP A 95 -0.13 2.59 -19.08
CA ASP A 95 -1.24 2.85 -20.00
C ASP A 95 -2.18 3.98 -19.54
N MET A 96 -1.72 4.89 -18.69
CA MET A 96 -2.53 6.03 -18.23
C MET A 96 -2.13 7.32 -18.93
N LEU A 97 -3.11 8.07 -19.44
CA LEU A 97 -2.95 9.43 -19.95
C LEU A 97 -3.63 10.41 -19.02
N THR A 98 -2.89 11.36 -18.47
CA THR A 98 -3.45 12.46 -17.67
C THR A 98 -3.47 13.76 -18.48
N LEU A 99 -4.67 14.29 -18.72
CA LEU A 99 -4.88 15.59 -19.33
C LEU A 99 -5.07 16.66 -18.25
N HIS A 100 -4.24 17.70 -18.29
CA HIS A 100 -4.38 18.88 -17.43
C HIS A 100 -4.97 20.06 -18.21
N LYS A 101 -6.13 20.56 -17.79
CA LYS A 101 -6.82 21.75 -18.33
C LYS A 101 -6.87 22.82 -17.24
N GLY A 102 -5.79 23.57 -17.09
CA GLY A 102 -5.62 24.49 -15.96
C GLY A 102 -5.53 23.69 -14.64
N ILE A 103 -6.45 23.93 -13.71
CA ILE A 103 -6.54 23.18 -12.44
C ILE A 103 -7.28 21.85 -12.58
N LEU A 104 -7.98 21.62 -13.69
CA LEU A 104 -8.74 20.40 -13.92
C LEU A 104 -7.81 19.29 -14.40
N ARG A 105 -7.88 18.14 -13.74
CA ARG A 105 -7.15 16.93 -14.09
C ARG A 105 -8.14 15.87 -14.53
N VAL A 106 -7.90 15.22 -15.67
CA VAL A 106 -8.71 14.11 -16.16
C VAL A 106 -7.79 12.98 -16.60
N THR A 107 -8.03 11.78 -16.10
CA THR A 107 -7.20 10.62 -16.37
C THR A 107 -7.94 9.62 -17.26
N TYR A 108 -7.24 9.04 -18.23
CA TYR A 108 -7.73 8.03 -19.15
C TYR A 108 -6.86 6.77 -19.04
N ASN A 109 -7.46 5.59 -19.21
CA ASN A 109 -6.74 4.35 -19.47
C ASN A 109 -6.71 4.11 -20.98
N CYS A 110 -5.51 4.04 -21.54
CA CYS A 110 -5.18 4.03 -22.96
C CYS A 110 -4.37 2.79 -23.31
N THR A 111 -5.01 1.61 -23.32
CA THR A 111 -4.38 0.37 -23.79
C THR A 111 -4.39 0.33 -25.34
N THR A 112 -5.56 0.15 -25.96
CA THR A 112 -5.75 0.21 -27.43
C THR A 112 -6.59 1.41 -27.86
N SER A 113 -7.56 1.79 -27.02
CA SER A 113 -8.36 3.02 -27.11
C SER A 113 -8.34 3.66 -25.72
N CYS A 114 -8.43 4.99 -25.67
CA CYS A 114 -8.49 5.72 -24.41
C CYS A 114 -9.93 5.74 -23.88
N GLU A 115 -10.13 5.23 -22.68
CA GLU A 115 -11.40 5.26 -21.96
C GLU A 115 -11.24 6.08 -20.66
N PRO A 116 -12.25 6.86 -20.23
CA PRO A 116 -12.16 7.63 -18.99
C PRO A 116 -11.92 6.72 -17.79
N ALA A 117 -10.92 7.06 -16.97
CA ALA A 117 -10.61 6.33 -15.75
C ALA A 117 -11.16 7.08 -14.53
N MET A 118 -11.78 6.36 -13.60
CA MET A 118 -12.12 6.92 -12.30
C MET A 118 -10.87 6.94 -11.42
N THR A 119 -10.22 8.10 -11.27
CA THR A 119 -8.95 8.23 -10.54
C THR A 119 -9.04 9.29 -9.43
N VAL A 120 -8.53 8.96 -8.25
CA VAL A 120 -8.50 9.87 -7.10
C VAL A 120 -7.64 11.10 -7.42
N GLY A 121 -8.23 12.30 -7.27
CA GLY A 121 -7.58 13.59 -7.55
C GLY A 121 -7.88 14.17 -8.93
N ASP A 122 -8.73 13.53 -9.73
CA ASP A 122 -9.28 14.11 -10.95
C ASP A 122 -10.38 15.15 -10.63
N ALA A 123 -10.78 15.90 -11.65
CA ALA A 123 -11.85 16.89 -11.57
C ALA A 123 -13.15 16.25 -11.05
N THR A 124 -13.80 16.91 -10.09
CA THR A 124 -14.93 16.35 -9.34
C THR A 124 -16.14 16.06 -10.22
N ASP A 125 -16.41 16.91 -11.21
CA ASP A 125 -17.48 16.72 -12.20
C ASP A 125 -17.30 15.42 -12.99
N VAL A 126 -16.09 15.19 -13.50
CA VAL A 126 -15.76 13.96 -14.25
C VAL A 126 -15.80 12.74 -13.34
N PHE A 127 -15.28 12.84 -12.12
CA PHE A 127 -15.30 11.74 -11.15
C PHE A 127 -16.72 11.34 -10.75
N ASP A 128 -17.59 12.31 -10.49
CA ASP A 128 -18.98 12.09 -10.09
C ASP A 128 -19.82 11.49 -11.22
N ASP A 129 -19.65 11.98 -12.45
CA ASP A 129 -20.34 11.45 -13.63
C ASP A 129 -19.98 9.99 -13.89
N ILE A 130 -18.68 9.65 -13.91
CA ILE A 130 -18.22 8.27 -14.10
C ILE A 130 -18.71 7.40 -12.92
N SER A 131 -18.66 7.91 -11.68
CA SER A 131 -19.15 7.20 -10.50
C SER A 131 -20.64 6.89 -10.58
N ALA A 132 -21.46 7.83 -11.06
CA ALA A 132 -22.88 7.62 -11.25
C ALA A 132 -23.16 6.57 -12.34
N GLN A 133 -22.41 6.59 -13.44
CA GLN A 133 -22.51 5.60 -14.51
C GLN A 133 -22.14 4.19 -14.02
N VAL A 134 -21.03 4.06 -13.28
CA VAL A 134 -20.59 2.78 -12.69
C VAL A 134 -21.63 2.26 -11.69
N LYS A 135 -22.12 3.11 -10.77
CA LYS A 135 -23.19 2.72 -9.82
C LYS A 135 -24.44 2.23 -10.53
N LYS A 136 -24.85 2.89 -11.62
CA LYS A 136 -26.00 2.46 -12.42
C LYS A 136 -25.75 1.09 -13.07
N LYS A 137 -24.56 0.87 -13.62
CA LYS A 137 -24.16 -0.42 -14.22
C LYS A 137 -24.13 -1.56 -13.19
N VAL A 138 -23.53 -1.34 -12.02
CA VAL A 138 -23.49 -2.35 -10.94
C VAL A 138 -24.90 -2.73 -10.48
N ARG A 139 -25.78 -1.75 -10.26
CA ARG A 139 -27.19 -2.02 -9.90
C ARG A 139 -27.91 -2.87 -10.95
N GLN A 140 -27.65 -2.64 -12.24
CA GLN A 140 -28.25 -3.45 -13.31
C GLN A 140 -27.80 -4.92 -13.23
N VAL A 141 -26.53 -5.16 -12.93
CA VAL A 141 -26.00 -6.52 -12.74
C VAL A 141 -26.65 -7.19 -11.53
N GLU A 142 -26.74 -6.49 -10.38
CA GLU A 142 -27.38 -7.01 -9.16
C GLU A 142 -28.86 -7.36 -9.37
N THR A 143 -29.61 -6.52 -10.10
CA THR A 143 -31.01 -6.81 -10.42
C THR A 143 -31.18 -8.01 -11.36
N ALA A 144 -30.19 -8.30 -12.21
CA ALA A 144 -30.22 -9.45 -13.10
C ALA A 144 -29.87 -10.77 -12.39
N THR A 145 -29.05 -10.73 -11.32
CA THR A 145 -28.66 -11.92 -10.55
C THR A 145 -29.68 -12.32 -9.47
N LYS A 146 -30.56 -11.40 -9.06
CA LYS A 146 -31.57 -11.65 -8.02
C LYS A 146 -32.94 -12.06 -8.59
N GLY A 147 -33.02 -12.30 -9.89
CA GLY A 147 -34.23 -12.68 -10.63
C GLY A 147 -34.43 -14.18 -10.86
N GLU A 148 -33.56 -15.04 -10.29
CA GLU A 148 -33.71 -16.51 -10.26
C GLU A 148 -33.98 -17.01 -8.83
#